data_AF-A0A1M6D1C6-F1
#
_entry.id   AF-A0A1M6D1C6-F1
#
_cell.length_a   1.000
_cell.length_b   1.000
_cell.length_c   1.000
_cell.angle_alpha   90.00
_cell.angle_beta   90.00
_cell.angle_gamma   90.00
#
_symmetry.space_group_name_H-M   'P 1'
#
loop_
_entity.id
_entity.type
_entity.pdbx_description
1 polymer ?
#
loop_
_entity_poly.entity_id
_entity_poly.type
_entity_poly.pdbx_seq_one_letter_code
_entity_poly.pdbx_strand_id
1 'polypeptide(L)'
;MTSLNKLTTTLPMLVLATSLSAHSAVSVQSGFWTDGTTWDTGNPPAGGTDYFIADGHVVESPNATGDYNFGGDNLTVQSGGTLRFENNHASGLQTNNYTFNSLTLLDGATMEAGQEGGGAFGASNYRINTTVEVNGSVDVTLSGGFYFSYMTLANGVSGDGTINFSRVAGFYGEQSGFELRLDATSTYSGVWNLSGLNQPFTTKVNAAGAFGTGTINIFDNMIVDNLFSGGLDSLAGIAINGTGELQLTNALNDLNSGITMTAGATLDLTDQSSTVASLIIDGNNVAAGTYNKDQLAALGYGGLFDGSTGTITVSAVPEPSSTALIGLAGLALILRRRRF
;
A
#
# COMPACT_ATOMS: atom_id res chain seq x y z
N MET A 1 5.70 -1.64 -81.91
CA MET A 1 5.63 -1.07 -80.55
C MET A 1 4.77 -2.01 -79.72
N THR A 2 5.40 -2.92 -78.99
CA THR A 2 4.72 -3.86 -78.09
C THR A 2 5.19 -3.53 -76.68
N SER A 3 4.29 -3.01 -75.84
CA SER A 3 4.63 -2.63 -74.47
C SER A 3 4.78 -3.88 -73.61
N LEU A 4 5.92 -3.97 -72.92
CA LEU A 4 6.23 -5.04 -71.99
C LEU A 4 5.61 -4.68 -70.63
N ASN A 5 4.47 -5.28 -70.30
CA ASN A 5 3.84 -5.13 -68.99
C ASN A 5 4.72 -5.80 -67.93
N LYS A 6 5.33 -4.98 -67.07
CA LYS A 6 6.18 -5.41 -65.97
C LYS A 6 5.29 -5.96 -64.85
N LEU A 7 5.22 -7.28 -64.73
CA LEU A 7 4.47 -7.96 -63.68
C LEU A 7 5.26 -7.86 -62.36
N THR A 8 4.85 -6.98 -61.46
CA THR A 8 5.44 -6.84 -60.11
C THR A 8 4.78 -7.87 -59.20
N THR A 9 5.40 -9.04 -59.04
CA THR A 9 4.92 -10.08 -58.14
C THR A 9 5.36 -9.76 -56.72
N THR A 10 4.46 -9.20 -55.90
CA THR A 10 4.65 -9.09 -54.45
C THR A 10 4.49 -10.48 -53.83
N LEU A 11 5.61 -11.12 -53.49
CA LEU A 11 5.60 -12.34 -52.69
C LEU A 11 5.11 -11.99 -51.27
N PRO A 12 4.06 -12.65 -50.74
CA PRO A 12 3.69 -12.48 -49.35
C PRO A 12 4.83 -13.00 -48.48
N MET A 13 5.54 -12.08 -47.81
CA MET A 13 6.53 -12.42 -46.79
C MET A 13 5.77 -12.97 -45.59
N LEU A 14 5.77 -14.29 -45.43
CA LEU A 14 5.25 -14.95 -44.23
C LEU A 14 6.18 -14.60 -43.07
N VAL A 15 5.85 -13.54 -42.32
CA VAL A 15 6.50 -13.21 -41.05
C VAL A 15 6.01 -14.24 -40.04
N LEU A 16 6.80 -15.30 -39.87
CA LEU A 16 6.57 -16.26 -38.80
C LEU A 16 7.01 -15.60 -37.49
N ALA A 17 6.08 -14.93 -36.80
CA ALA A 17 6.31 -14.40 -35.47
C ALA A 17 6.49 -15.59 -34.52
N THR A 18 7.72 -16.01 -34.29
CA THR A 18 8.03 -16.95 -33.21
C THR A 18 7.89 -16.19 -31.91
N SER A 19 6.85 -16.50 -31.13
CA SER A 19 6.79 -16.09 -29.73
C SER A 19 7.93 -16.80 -29.01
N LEU A 20 9.08 -16.12 -28.87
CA LEU A 20 10.07 -16.55 -27.89
C LEU A 20 9.40 -16.39 -26.53
N SER A 21 9.17 -17.52 -25.86
CA SER A 21 8.82 -17.48 -24.44
C SER A 21 9.93 -16.75 -23.71
N ALA A 22 9.58 -15.79 -22.86
CA ALA A 22 10.53 -15.16 -21.96
C ALA A 22 11.32 -16.26 -21.22
N HIS A 23 12.63 -16.08 -21.11
CA HIS A 23 13.45 -17.00 -20.32
C HIS A 23 13.12 -16.78 -18.84
N SER A 24 13.19 -17.83 -18.03
CA SER A 24 12.95 -17.73 -16.59
C SER A 24 14.20 -18.13 -15.81
N ALA A 25 14.50 -17.42 -14.74
CA ALA A 25 15.57 -17.73 -13.80
C ALA A 25 15.04 -17.79 -12.37
N VAL A 26 15.50 -18.75 -11.58
CA VAL A 26 15.05 -18.97 -10.19
C VAL A 26 16.23 -18.84 -9.25
N SER A 27 16.02 -18.25 -8.06
CA SER A 27 17.07 -18.23 -7.05
C SER A 27 17.37 -19.67 -6.56
N VAL A 28 18.65 -20.03 -6.49
CA VAL A 28 19.12 -21.36 -6.02
C VAL A 28 19.73 -21.34 -4.63
N GLN A 29 19.96 -20.13 -4.10
CA GLN A 29 20.43 -19.88 -2.75
C GLN A 29 20.11 -18.42 -2.36
N SER A 30 20.22 -18.10 -1.07
CA SER A 30 20.20 -16.71 -0.60
C SER A 30 21.47 -15.96 -1.02
N GLY A 31 21.37 -14.66 -1.27
CA GLY A 31 22.52 -13.80 -1.58
C GLY A 31 22.12 -12.53 -2.33
N PHE A 32 23.12 -11.77 -2.79
CA PHE A 32 22.88 -10.54 -3.53
C PHE A 32 22.29 -10.80 -4.92
N TRP A 33 21.29 -10.02 -5.33
CA TRP A 33 20.72 -10.17 -6.67
C TRP A 33 21.74 -9.93 -7.78
N THR A 34 22.84 -9.21 -7.52
CA THR A 34 23.90 -8.96 -8.50
C THR A 34 24.88 -10.12 -8.66
N ASP A 35 24.82 -11.14 -7.80
CA ASP A 35 25.66 -12.33 -7.91
C ASP A 35 25.00 -13.37 -8.82
N GLY A 36 25.74 -13.83 -9.83
CA GLY A 36 25.26 -14.90 -10.71
C GLY A 36 25.05 -16.22 -9.98
N THR A 37 25.74 -16.45 -8.86
CA THR A 37 25.58 -17.69 -8.05
C THR A 37 24.25 -17.75 -7.31
N THR A 38 23.55 -16.62 -7.14
CA THR A 38 22.20 -16.57 -6.58
C THR A 38 21.17 -17.21 -7.52
N TRP A 39 21.45 -17.26 -8.83
CA TRP A 39 20.49 -17.67 -9.86
C TRP A 39 20.88 -18.99 -10.55
N ASP A 40 19.89 -19.80 -10.93
CA ASP A 40 20.08 -21.05 -11.67
C ASP A 40 20.75 -20.89 -13.04
N THR A 41 20.65 -19.70 -13.64
CA THR A 41 21.35 -19.35 -14.89
C THR A 41 22.85 -19.13 -14.71
N GLY A 42 23.35 -19.01 -13.48
CA GLY A 42 24.74 -18.70 -13.17
C GLY A 42 25.19 -17.28 -13.56
N ASN A 43 24.26 -16.40 -13.96
CA ASN A 43 24.54 -15.03 -14.38
C ASN A 43 23.68 -14.03 -13.58
N PRO A 44 24.17 -12.79 -13.35
CA PRO A 44 23.36 -11.74 -12.76
C PRO A 44 22.12 -11.38 -13.62
N PRO A 45 21.11 -10.72 -13.04
CA PRO A 45 19.91 -10.31 -13.73
C PRO A 45 20.17 -9.47 -14.98
N ALA A 46 19.57 -9.85 -16.10
CA ALA A 46 19.67 -9.17 -17.38
C ALA A 46 18.34 -9.21 -18.14
N GLY A 47 18.14 -8.25 -19.05
CA GLY A 47 16.90 -8.11 -19.80
C GLY A 47 16.59 -9.33 -20.68
N GLY A 48 15.31 -9.57 -20.94
CA GLY A 48 14.81 -10.77 -21.64
C GLY A 48 14.58 -11.98 -20.74
N THR A 49 14.75 -11.83 -19.42
CA THR A 49 14.58 -12.90 -18.42
C THR A 49 13.69 -12.45 -17.27
N ASP A 50 12.75 -13.32 -16.88
CA ASP A 50 11.89 -13.19 -15.71
C ASP A 50 12.54 -13.91 -14.53
N TYR A 51 12.60 -13.24 -13.38
CA TYR A 51 13.30 -13.75 -12.19
C TYR A 51 12.32 -14.09 -11.07
N PHE A 52 12.58 -15.20 -10.39
CA PHE A 52 11.78 -15.70 -9.29
C PHE A 52 12.64 -15.91 -8.04
N ILE A 53 12.24 -15.33 -6.91
CA ILE A 53 12.82 -15.64 -5.60
C ILE A 53 12.04 -16.81 -5.02
N ALA A 54 12.69 -17.97 -4.93
CA ALA A 54 12.08 -19.21 -4.44
C ALA A 54 11.83 -19.22 -2.92
N ASP A 55 10.99 -20.15 -2.49
CA ASP A 55 10.70 -20.42 -1.08
C ASP A 55 11.97 -20.64 -0.25
N GLY A 56 12.04 -19.98 0.91
CA GLY A 56 13.16 -20.07 1.84
C GLY A 56 14.42 -19.31 1.41
N HIS A 57 14.43 -18.65 0.25
CA HIS A 57 15.55 -17.83 -0.20
C HIS A 57 15.35 -16.35 0.14
N VAL A 58 16.44 -15.71 0.58
CA VAL A 58 16.53 -14.26 0.79
C VAL A 58 17.44 -13.69 -0.29
N VAL A 59 16.87 -12.85 -1.17
CA VAL A 59 17.64 -12.17 -2.21
C VAL A 59 17.75 -10.69 -1.88
N GLU A 60 18.99 -10.20 -1.87
CA GLU A 60 19.36 -8.93 -1.27
C GLU A 60 19.80 -7.91 -2.33
N SER A 61 19.52 -6.63 -2.10
CA SER A 61 20.15 -5.55 -2.85
C SER A 61 21.63 -5.39 -2.49
N PRO A 62 22.46 -4.77 -3.34
CA PRO A 62 23.82 -4.41 -2.96
C PRO A 62 23.85 -3.55 -1.69
N ASN A 63 24.79 -3.86 -0.79
CA ASN A 63 24.93 -3.19 0.49
C ASN A 63 25.79 -1.91 0.40
N ALA A 64 25.33 -0.94 -0.40
CA ALA A 64 25.95 0.37 -0.55
C ALA A 64 24.89 1.46 -0.72
N THR A 65 25.28 2.73 -0.68
CA THR A 65 24.37 3.82 -1.05
C THR A 65 24.32 3.99 -2.56
N GLY A 66 23.13 4.07 -3.15
CA GLY A 66 23.01 4.39 -4.58
C GLY A 66 21.65 4.16 -5.22
N ASP A 67 21.66 4.27 -6.54
CA ASP A 67 20.54 3.94 -7.40
C ASP A 67 20.74 2.54 -7.98
N TYR A 68 19.76 1.69 -7.77
CA TYR A 68 19.80 0.28 -8.12
C TYR A 68 18.70 -0.05 -9.13
N ASN A 69 19.11 -0.54 -10.29
CA ASN A 69 18.21 -1.05 -11.31
C ASN A 69 18.34 -2.56 -11.36
N PHE A 70 17.26 -3.28 -11.09
CA PHE A 70 17.20 -4.71 -11.30
C PHE A 70 17.20 -5.01 -12.80
N GLY A 71 18.15 -5.83 -13.27
CA GLY A 71 18.39 -6.01 -14.70
C GLY A 71 17.35 -6.86 -15.43
N GLY A 72 16.51 -7.62 -14.72
CA GLY A 72 15.49 -8.50 -15.32
C GLY A 72 14.25 -7.77 -15.84
N ASP A 73 13.46 -8.46 -16.65
CA ASP A 73 12.18 -7.94 -17.19
C ASP A 73 11.10 -7.91 -16.10
N ASN A 74 11.06 -8.94 -15.26
CA ASN A 74 10.17 -9.04 -14.12
C ASN A 74 10.91 -9.64 -12.92
N LEU A 75 10.57 -9.20 -11.70
CA LEU A 75 10.94 -9.89 -10.47
C LEU A 75 9.67 -10.33 -9.73
N THR A 76 9.54 -11.63 -9.50
CA THR A 76 8.47 -12.22 -8.71
C THR A 76 9.03 -12.81 -7.42
N VAL A 77 8.51 -12.39 -6.28
CA VAL A 77 8.79 -13.04 -4.99
C VAL A 77 7.75 -14.12 -4.76
N GLN A 78 8.17 -15.38 -4.75
CA GLN A 78 7.27 -16.52 -4.54
C GLN A 78 6.91 -16.65 -3.05
N SER A 79 5.93 -17.51 -2.77
CA SER A 79 5.54 -17.85 -1.40
C SER A 79 6.76 -18.30 -0.59
N GLY A 80 6.95 -17.71 0.59
CA GLY A 80 8.09 -17.98 1.48
C GLY A 80 9.44 -17.40 1.03
N GLY A 81 9.50 -16.73 -0.13
CA GLY A 81 10.67 -15.99 -0.58
C GLY A 81 10.73 -14.58 0.01
N THR A 82 11.93 -14.02 0.12
CA THR A 82 12.16 -12.67 0.65
C THR A 82 12.99 -11.82 -0.32
N LEU A 83 12.48 -10.64 -0.67
CA LEU A 83 13.26 -9.56 -1.27
C LEU A 83 13.71 -8.58 -0.19
N ARG A 84 15.01 -8.43 0.02
CA ARG A 84 15.57 -7.56 1.05
C ARG A 84 16.35 -6.39 0.45
N PHE A 85 16.08 -5.19 0.95
CA PHE A 85 16.83 -3.99 0.64
C PHE A 85 17.84 -3.70 1.74
N GLU A 86 19.11 -3.79 1.39
CA GLU A 86 20.25 -3.50 2.25
C GLU A 86 20.70 -2.04 2.13
N ASN A 87 21.27 -1.51 3.19
CA ASN A 87 22.00 -0.25 3.15
C ASN A 87 23.17 -0.24 4.13
N ASN A 88 24.38 0.06 3.63
CA ASN A 88 25.54 0.27 4.48
C ASN A 88 25.70 1.76 4.73
N HIS A 89 25.45 2.16 5.96
CA HIS A 89 25.38 3.56 6.32
C HIS A 89 26.65 4.03 7.05
N ALA A 90 27.16 5.22 6.67
CA ALA A 90 28.39 5.79 7.24
C ALA A 90 28.19 7.11 8.02
N SER A 91 27.09 7.85 7.79
CA SER A 91 26.58 9.00 8.58
C SER A 91 25.53 9.80 7.77
N GLY A 92 24.57 10.45 8.44
CA GLY A 92 23.54 11.30 7.80
C GLY A 92 22.24 10.59 7.39
N LEU A 93 21.44 11.22 6.53
CA LEU A 93 20.29 10.58 5.88
C LEU A 93 20.72 10.13 4.48
N GLN A 94 20.52 8.85 4.15
CA GLN A 94 20.79 8.30 2.83
C GLN A 94 19.50 7.87 2.16
N THR A 95 19.40 8.09 0.85
CA THR A 95 18.29 7.56 0.03
C THR A 95 18.86 6.57 -0.96
N ASN A 96 18.30 5.36 -0.95
CA ASN A 96 18.56 4.33 -1.95
C ASN A 96 17.34 4.23 -2.85
N ASN A 97 17.57 4.35 -4.15
CA ASN A 97 16.52 4.24 -5.15
C ASN A 97 16.56 2.84 -5.74
N TYR A 98 15.44 2.13 -5.68
CA TYR A 98 15.29 0.78 -6.24
C TYR A 98 14.28 0.82 -7.38
N THR A 99 14.72 0.43 -8.57
CA THR A 99 13.89 0.38 -9.78
C THR A 99 13.89 -1.02 -10.36
N PHE A 100 12.70 -1.52 -10.60
CA PHE A 100 12.39 -2.75 -11.31
C PHE A 100 11.55 -2.42 -12.54
N ASN A 101 11.66 -3.22 -13.60
CA ASN A 101 10.72 -3.14 -14.72
C ASN A 101 9.31 -3.55 -14.27
N SER A 102 9.22 -4.61 -13.46
CA SER A 102 8.03 -5.06 -12.75
C SER A 102 8.44 -5.75 -11.44
N LEU A 103 7.63 -5.59 -10.39
CA LEU A 103 7.81 -6.25 -9.10
C LEU A 103 6.46 -6.82 -8.63
N THR A 104 6.38 -8.14 -8.54
CA THR A 104 5.20 -8.87 -8.08
C THR A 104 5.51 -9.64 -6.80
N LEU A 105 4.66 -9.51 -5.78
CA LEU A 105 4.71 -10.25 -4.53
C LEU A 105 3.53 -11.24 -4.48
N LEU A 106 3.82 -12.54 -4.38
CA LEU A 106 2.81 -13.59 -4.28
C LEU A 106 2.42 -13.89 -2.82
N ASP A 107 1.33 -14.62 -2.61
CA ASP A 107 0.88 -15.07 -1.29
C ASP A 107 2.01 -15.71 -0.46
N GLY A 108 2.27 -15.17 0.73
CA GLY A 108 3.36 -15.58 1.62
C GLY A 108 4.72 -14.99 1.30
N ALA A 109 4.84 -14.07 0.33
CA ALA A 109 6.09 -13.36 0.05
C ALA A 109 6.40 -12.29 1.10
N THR A 110 7.69 -12.01 1.30
CA THR A 110 8.17 -10.94 2.18
C THR A 110 8.98 -9.90 1.40
N MET A 111 8.71 -8.64 1.68
CA MET A 111 9.58 -7.52 1.31
C MET A 111 10.17 -6.91 2.59
N GLU A 112 11.49 -6.90 2.70
CA GLU A 112 12.20 -6.40 3.87
C GLU A 112 13.06 -5.19 3.50
N ALA A 113 13.00 -4.12 4.29
CA ALA A 113 13.99 -3.05 4.23
C ALA A 113 14.68 -2.98 5.58
N GLY A 114 16.00 -3.11 5.57
CA GLY A 114 16.74 -2.95 6.80
C GLY A 114 18.23 -2.92 6.63
N GLN A 115 18.90 -3.00 7.77
CA GLN A 115 20.32 -2.76 7.86
C GLN A 115 20.99 -3.96 8.51
N GLU A 116 21.78 -4.71 7.74
CA GLU A 116 22.70 -5.68 8.32
C GLU A 116 23.99 -5.00 8.78
N GLY A 117 24.28 -5.09 10.08
CA GLY A 117 25.54 -4.63 10.67
C GLY A 117 25.35 -3.78 11.92
N GLY A 118 25.70 -4.36 13.08
CA GLY A 118 25.44 -3.83 14.43
C GLY A 118 26.23 -2.57 14.85
N GLY A 119 26.34 -1.56 13.99
CA GLY A 119 27.06 -0.33 14.34
C GLY A 119 26.84 0.88 13.46
N ALA A 120 25.87 0.88 12.53
CA ALA A 120 25.65 2.07 11.71
C ALA A 120 24.75 3.09 12.41
N PHE A 121 25.20 4.33 12.36
CA PHE A 121 24.56 5.48 12.98
C PHE A 121 24.01 6.39 11.87
N GLY A 122 22.80 6.12 11.39
CA GLY A 122 21.98 7.16 10.74
C GLY A 122 20.76 6.64 10.00
N ALA A 123 20.15 7.56 9.24
CA ALA A 123 18.82 7.39 8.69
C ALA A 123 18.85 6.87 7.25
N SER A 124 17.89 6.02 6.90
CA SER A 124 17.77 5.40 5.57
C SER A 124 16.39 5.62 4.97
N ASN A 125 16.35 5.96 3.70
CA ASN A 125 15.16 5.97 2.86
C ASN A 125 15.29 4.90 1.77
N TYR A 126 14.50 3.85 1.87
CA TYR A 126 14.40 2.81 0.86
C TYR A 126 13.28 3.18 -0.10
N ARG A 127 13.62 3.84 -1.21
CA ARG A 127 12.65 4.36 -2.18
C ARG A 127 12.45 3.36 -3.32
N ILE A 128 11.27 2.78 -3.40
CA ILE A 128 10.88 1.85 -4.46
C ILE A 128 10.18 2.64 -5.58
N ASN A 129 10.87 2.80 -6.71
CA ASN A 129 10.43 3.56 -7.88
C ASN A 129 9.70 2.70 -8.92
N THR A 130 9.08 1.62 -8.48
CA THR A 130 8.26 0.72 -9.31
C THR A 130 6.95 0.47 -8.59
N THR A 131 5.85 0.36 -9.35
CA THR A 131 4.57 -0.07 -8.79
C THR A 131 4.74 -1.50 -8.29
N VAL A 132 4.40 -1.75 -7.03
CA VAL A 132 4.42 -3.09 -6.44
C VAL A 132 3.08 -3.76 -6.70
N GLU A 133 3.07 -4.90 -7.38
CA GLU A 133 1.88 -5.73 -7.55
C GLU A 133 1.79 -6.75 -6.41
N VAL A 134 0.65 -6.81 -5.73
CA VAL A 134 0.40 -7.71 -4.61
C VAL A 134 -0.71 -8.69 -4.97
N ASN A 135 -0.37 -9.98 -4.99
CA ASN A 135 -1.28 -11.08 -5.32
C ASN A 135 -1.30 -12.12 -4.19
N GLY A 136 -2.09 -11.86 -3.16
CA GLY A 136 -2.19 -12.68 -1.95
C GLY A 136 -1.90 -11.88 -0.68
N SER A 137 -1.61 -12.57 0.42
CA SER A 137 -1.17 -11.98 1.69
C SER A 137 0.34 -11.85 1.70
N VAL A 138 0.87 -10.63 1.82
CA VAL A 138 2.31 -10.36 1.82
C VAL A 138 2.73 -9.61 3.06
N ASP A 139 3.97 -9.82 3.48
CA ASP A 139 4.55 -9.12 4.62
C ASP A 139 5.55 -8.06 4.16
N VAL A 140 5.43 -6.85 4.68
CA VAL A 140 6.38 -5.77 4.48
C VAL A 140 7.00 -5.42 5.81
N THR A 141 8.29 -5.71 5.95
CA THR A 141 9.03 -5.56 7.20
C THR A 141 10.03 -4.43 7.08
N LEU A 142 9.99 -3.50 8.03
CA LEU A 142 11.10 -2.57 8.25
C LEU A 142 11.89 -3.05 9.47
N SER A 143 13.10 -3.52 9.23
CA SER A 143 14.11 -3.83 10.25
C SER A 143 15.14 -2.71 10.26
N GLY A 144 15.72 -2.32 11.40
CA GLY A 144 16.70 -1.21 11.33
C GLY A 144 17.24 -0.66 12.64
N GLY A 145 18.37 0.03 12.48
CA GLY A 145 19.34 0.46 13.51
C GLY A 145 18.95 1.69 14.33
N PHE A 146 19.95 2.50 14.68
CA PHE A 146 19.83 3.51 15.74
C PHE A 146 19.00 4.77 15.40
N TYR A 147 18.58 4.95 14.13
CA TYR A 147 17.91 6.17 13.65
C TYR A 147 16.76 5.86 12.68
N PHE A 148 16.13 6.92 12.16
CA PHE A 148 14.96 6.89 11.28
C PHE A 148 15.19 6.03 10.04
N SER A 149 14.38 4.98 9.88
CA SER A 149 14.34 4.19 8.65
C SER A 149 12.96 4.31 8.06
N TYR A 150 12.88 4.61 6.78
CA TYR A 150 11.61 4.70 6.08
C TYR A 150 11.66 4.03 4.74
N MET A 151 10.53 3.42 4.38
CA MET A 151 10.29 2.85 3.08
C MET A 151 9.34 3.77 2.34
N THR A 152 9.70 4.16 1.12
CA THR A 152 8.85 5.00 0.27
C THR A 152 8.39 4.20 -0.93
N LEU A 153 7.08 4.01 -1.06
CA LEU A 153 6.45 3.45 -2.26
C LEU A 153 6.14 4.60 -3.23
N ALA A 154 7.07 4.85 -4.15
CA ALA A 154 7.07 6.06 -4.97
C ALA A 154 6.13 6.01 -6.16
N ASN A 155 5.78 4.80 -6.64
CA ASN A 155 4.87 4.59 -7.79
C ASN A 155 3.59 3.81 -7.39
N GLY A 156 3.28 3.80 -6.09
CA GLY A 156 2.08 3.17 -5.55
C GLY A 156 2.11 1.64 -5.59
N VAL A 157 0.93 1.06 -5.34
CA VAL A 157 0.68 -0.38 -5.27
C VAL A 157 -0.52 -0.75 -6.13
N SER A 158 -0.53 -1.98 -6.64
CA SER A 158 -1.62 -2.57 -7.42
C SER A 158 -1.96 -3.98 -6.93
N GLY A 159 -3.12 -4.51 -7.32
CA GLY A 159 -3.61 -5.82 -6.88
C GLY A 159 -4.79 -5.74 -5.89
N ASP A 160 -5.20 -6.89 -5.38
CA ASP A 160 -6.41 -7.08 -4.56
C ASP A 160 -6.20 -7.97 -3.32
N GLY A 161 -4.94 -8.16 -2.92
CA GLY A 161 -4.54 -9.00 -1.79
C GLY A 161 -4.65 -8.37 -0.39
N THR A 162 -3.76 -8.79 0.50
CA THR A 162 -3.56 -8.24 1.84
C THR A 162 -2.09 -7.85 2.00
N ILE A 163 -1.81 -6.66 2.52
CA ILE A 163 -0.45 -6.26 2.88
C ILE A 163 -0.37 -6.08 4.39
N ASN A 164 0.50 -6.85 5.04
CA ASN A 164 0.78 -6.72 6.46
C ASN A 164 2.08 -5.95 6.65
N PHE A 165 1.99 -4.75 7.22
CA PHE A 165 3.18 -4.00 7.60
C PHE A 165 3.58 -4.35 9.03
N SER A 166 4.87 -4.63 9.19
CA SER A 166 5.47 -4.91 10.49
C SER A 166 6.82 -4.23 10.66
N ARG A 167 7.21 -4.08 11.93
CA ARG A 167 8.51 -3.56 12.33
C ARG A 167 9.22 -4.60 13.19
N VAL A 168 10.52 -4.75 13.00
CA VAL A 168 11.41 -5.49 13.90
C VAL A 168 12.30 -4.49 14.64
N ALA A 169 12.22 -4.49 15.98
CA ALA A 169 12.98 -3.56 16.80
C ALA A 169 14.51 -3.79 16.66
N GLY A 170 15.27 -2.70 16.52
CA GLY A 170 16.73 -2.70 16.53
C GLY A 170 17.33 -2.92 17.93
N PHE A 171 18.65 -3.12 17.97
CA PHE A 171 19.39 -3.60 19.15
C PHE A 171 19.50 -2.63 20.35
N TYR A 172 19.06 -1.36 20.26
CA TYR A 172 19.24 -0.40 21.35
C TYR A 172 18.11 0.62 21.43
N GLY A 173 17.55 0.77 22.64
CA GLY A 173 16.64 1.79 23.14
C GLY A 173 16.08 2.81 22.13
N GLU A 174 14.81 2.58 21.77
CA GLU A 174 13.79 3.57 21.39
C GLU A 174 14.27 5.01 21.21
N GLN A 175 14.49 5.49 19.98
CA GLN A 175 14.41 6.94 19.72
C GLN A 175 14.05 7.38 18.29
N SER A 176 13.75 6.53 17.31
CA SER A 176 13.53 7.07 15.96
C SER A 176 12.47 6.36 15.13
N GLY A 177 11.64 7.20 14.51
CA GLY A 177 10.43 6.87 13.77
C GLY A 177 10.72 5.97 12.58
N PHE A 178 9.97 4.89 12.52
CA PHE A 178 9.86 4.05 11.34
C PHE A 178 8.66 4.55 10.57
N GLU A 179 8.87 4.90 9.30
CA GLU A 179 7.81 5.45 8.46
C GLU A 179 7.63 4.63 7.18
N LEU A 180 6.39 4.27 6.89
CA LEU A 180 5.99 3.97 5.52
C LEU A 180 5.54 5.28 4.87
N ARG A 181 6.03 5.61 3.68
CA ARG A 181 5.59 6.75 2.89
C ARG A 181 4.92 6.30 1.61
N LEU A 182 3.69 6.75 1.40
CA LEU A 182 2.94 6.51 0.18
C LEU A 182 2.89 7.81 -0.63
N ASP A 183 3.76 7.90 -1.65
CA ASP A 183 4.06 9.14 -2.38
C ASP A 183 3.37 9.25 -3.75
N ALA A 184 2.62 8.22 -4.16
CA ALA A 184 1.88 8.20 -5.41
C ALA A 184 0.52 7.54 -5.27
N THR A 185 -0.35 7.81 -6.24
CA THR A 185 -1.65 7.15 -6.37
C THR A 185 -1.46 5.65 -6.61
N SER A 186 -2.23 4.84 -5.90
CA SER A 186 -2.27 3.39 -6.05
C SER A 186 -3.56 2.95 -6.76
N THR A 187 -3.50 1.88 -7.55
CA THR A 187 -4.71 1.23 -8.10
C THR A 187 -5.16 0.05 -7.26
N TYR A 188 -4.50 -0.20 -6.13
CA TYR A 188 -4.80 -1.27 -5.20
C TYR A 188 -6.24 -1.21 -4.68
N SER A 189 -6.91 -2.36 -4.68
CA SER A 189 -8.29 -2.53 -4.21
C SER A 189 -8.42 -3.55 -3.08
N GLY A 190 -7.29 -4.09 -2.60
CA GLY A 190 -7.25 -5.10 -1.54
C GLY A 190 -7.38 -4.50 -0.13
N VAL A 191 -6.86 -5.23 0.85
CA VAL A 191 -6.84 -4.82 2.26
C VAL A 191 -5.44 -4.40 2.68
N TRP A 192 -5.34 -3.29 3.40
CA TRP A 192 -4.11 -2.87 4.09
C TRP A 192 -4.25 -3.20 5.58
N ASN A 193 -3.39 -4.08 6.10
CA ASN A 193 -3.29 -4.36 7.52
C ASN A 193 -2.02 -3.69 8.08
N LEU A 194 -2.21 -2.64 8.87
CA LEU A 194 -1.13 -1.81 9.36
C LEU A 194 -0.96 -2.06 10.87
N SER A 195 0.20 -2.57 11.29
CA SER A 195 0.46 -2.92 12.70
C SER A 195 1.85 -2.48 13.16
N GLY A 196 1.92 -1.88 14.35
CA GLY A 196 3.17 -1.61 15.05
C GLY A 196 3.45 -2.75 16.03
N LEU A 197 4.17 -3.79 15.58
CA LEU A 197 4.52 -4.90 16.46
C LEU A 197 5.47 -4.41 17.57
N ASN A 198 4.93 -4.27 18.78
CA ASN A 198 5.61 -3.89 20.03
C ASN A 198 5.99 -2.41 20.19
N GLN A 199 5.90 -1.57 19.16
CA GLN A 199 6.21 -0.14 19.24
C GLN A 199 5.44 0.66 18.19
N PRO A 200 5.26 2.00 18.40
CA PRO A 200 4.66 2.87 17.40
C PRO A 200 5.34 2.79 16.03
N PHE A 201 4.54 2.68 14.98
CA PHE A 201 4.91 2.74 13.58
C PHE A 201 4.01 3.77 12.89
N THR A 202 4.56 4.61 12.01
CA THR A 202 3.79 5.66 11.32
C THR A 202 3.72 5.40 9.83
N THR A 203 2.54 5.51 9.23
CA THR A 203 2.36 5.54 7.77
C THR A 203 1.94 6.94 7.38
N LYS A 204 2.74 7.59 6.54
CA LYS A 204 2.50 8.93 6.03
C LYS A 204 1.94 8.85 4.61
N VAL A 205 0.82 9.51 4.41
CA VAL A 205 0.13 9.55 3.12
C VAL A 205 0.34 10.91 2.47
N ASN A 206 1.16 10.96 1.41
CA ASN A 206 1.57 12.20 0.77
C ASN A 206 0.88 12.46 -0.58
N ALA A 207 0.08 11.51 -1.07
CA ALA A 207 -0.55 11.59 -2.40
C ALA A 207 -2.04 11.25 -2.39
N ALA A 208 -2.77 11.78 -3.37
CA ALA A 208 -4.16 11.43 -3.62
C ALA A 208 -4.30 9.93 -3.93
N GLY A 209 -5.23 9.25 -3.26
CA GLY A 209 -5.51 7.84 -3.52
C GLY A 209 -4.31 6.93 -3.27
N ALA A 210 -3.41 7.27 -2.33
CA ALA A 210 -2.18 6.49 -2.12
C ALA A 210 -2.43 5.06 -1.63
N PHE A 211 -3.58 4.83 -1.00
CA PHE A 211 -4.07 3.49 -0.62
C PHE A 211 -4.97 2.84 -1.69
N GLY A 212 -5.26 3.55 -2.77
CA GLY A 212 -6.17 3.14 -3.84
C GLY A 212 -7.64 3.18 -3.40
N THR A 213 -8.36 2.11 -3.71
CA THR A 213 -9.80 1.96 -3.41
C THR A 213 -10.08 0.89 -2.35
N GLY A 214 -9.04 0.34 -1.76
CA GLY A 214 -9.12 -0.73 -0.77
C GLY A 214 -9.67 -0.29 0.60
N THR A 215 -9.68 -1.25 1.51
CA THR A 215 -9.97 -1.02 2.94
C THR A 215 -8.67 -0.92 3.72
N ILE A 216 -8.64 -0.03 4.71
CA ILE A 216 -7.50 0.10 5.65
C ILE A 216 -7.92 -0.37 7.03
N ASN A 217 -7.14 -1.29 7.60
CA ASN A 217 -7.21 -1.69 8.99
C ASN A 217 -5.95 -1.18 9.72
N ILE A 218 -6.17 -0.34 10.72
CA ILE A 218 -5.14 0.24 11.58
C ILE A 218 -5.21 -0.51 12.91
N PHE A 219 -4.14 -1.22 13.28
CA PHE A 219 -4.07 -2.04 14.51
C PHE A 219 -3.15 -1.40 15.56
N ASP A 220 -2.88 -2.14 16.63
CA ASP A 220 -2.09 -1.68 17.77
C ASP A 220 -0.77 -1.02 17.37
N ASN A 221 -0.47 0.09 18.03
CA ASN A 221 0.71 0.93 17.84
C ASN A 221 0.93 1.38 16.38
N MET A 222 -0.11 1.46 15.58
CA MET A 222 -0.05 2.03 14.24
C MET A 222 -0.63 3.43 14.22
N ILE A 223 0.09 4.38 13.61
CA ILE A 223 -0.38 5.74 13.35
C ILE A 223 -0.46 5.96 11.83
N VAL A 224 -1.65 6.19 11.29
CA VAL A 224 -1.80 6.66 9.90
C VAL A 224 -1.96 8.17 9.90
N ASP A 225 -1.01 8.87 9.30
CA ASP A 225 -0.98 10.34 9.21
C ASP A 225 -1.32 10.78 7.78
N ASN A 226 -2.48 11.42 7.63
CA ASN A 226 -2.91 11.98 6.34
C ASN A 226 -2.25 13.35 6.08
N LEU A 227 -1.16 13.36 5.32
CA LEU A 227 -0.43 14.57 4.93
C LEU A 227 -0.90 15.15 3.58
N PHE A 228 -1.79 14.46 2.88
CA PHE A 228 -2.33 14.92 1.60
C PHE A 228 -3.53 15.84 1.81
N SER A 229 -3.47 17.05 1.23
CA SER A 229 -4.50 18.09 1.40
C SER A 229 -5.86 17.74 0.80
N GLY A 230 -5.91 16.80 -0.15
CA GLY A 230 -7.13 16.30 -0.76
C GLY A 230 -7.65 15.00 -0.15
N GLY A 231 -7.29 14.66 1.09
CA GLY A 231 -7.93 13.58 1.86
C GLY A 231 -7.64 12.14 1.42
N LEU A 232 -8.26 11.18 2.14
CA LEU A 232 -8.22 9.73 1.87
C LEU A 232 -9.52 9.26 1.19
N ASP A 233 -10.00 10.03 0.22
CA ASP A 233 -11.42 10.08 -0.13
C ASP A 233 -11.91 8.92 -1.04
N SER A 234 -10.99 8.09 -1.54
CA SER A 234 -11.28 6.97 -2.47
C SER A 234 -11.45 5.61 -1.81
N LEU A 235 -11.34 5.51 -0.48
CA LEU A 235 -11.30 4.25 0.24
C LEU A 235 -12.67 3.56 0.35
N ALA A 236 -12.64 2.23 0.41
CA ALA A 236 -13.80 1.40 0.74
C ALA A 236 -14.12 1.35 2.24
N GLY A 237 -13.21 1.84 3.09
CA GLY A 237 -13.40 1.88 4.54
C GLY A 237 -12.11 2.17 5.29
N ILE A 238 -12.24 2.76 6.48
CA ILE A 238 -11.17 2.82 7.48
C ILE A 238 -11.68 2.14 8.75
N ALA A 239 -10.93 1.15 9.24
CA ALA A 239 -11.17 0.50 10.52
C ALA A 239 -9.98 0.75 11.46
N ILE A 240 -10.24 1.33 12.64
CA ILE A 240 -9.24 1.61 13.68
C ILE A 240 -9.49 0.65 14.85
N ASN A 241 -8.54 -0.24 15.10
CA ASN A 241 -8.67 -1.35 16.04
C ASN A 241 -7.62 -1.25 17.14
N GLY A 242 -7.99 -1.70 18.35
CA GLY A 242 -7.09 -1.76 19.49
C GLY A 242 -6.55 -0.37 19.86
N THR A 243 -5.22 -0.22 19.92
CA THR A 243 -4.54 1.07 20.17
C THR A 243 -4.12 1.79 18.87
N GLY A 244 -4.66 1.40 17.73
CA GLY A 244 -4.42 2.08 16.46
C GLY A 244 -4.90 3.53 16.47
N GLU A 245 -4.26 4.36 15.66
CA GLU A 245 -4.49 5.79 15.55
C GLU A 245 -4.62 6.23 14.09
N LEU A 246 -5.68 6.97 13.79
CA LEU A 246 -5.79 7.78 12.57
C LEU A 246 -5.58 9.24 12.94
N GLN A 247 -4.51 9.84 12.41
CA GLN A 247 -4.18 11.25 12.58
C GLN A 247 -4.51 12.02 11.30
N LEU A 248 -5.37 13.03 11.44
CA LEU A 248 -5.86 13.84 10.33
C LEU A 248 -5.12 15.18 10.30
N THR A 249 -3.84 15.18 9.92
CA THR A 249 -3.08 16.42 9.68
C THR A 249 -3.72 17.26 8.57
N ASN A 250 -4.33 16.60 7.58
CA ASN A 250 -5.26 17.18 6.62
C ASN A 250 -6.62 16.49 6.70
N ALA A 251 -7.67 17.23 6.36
CA ALA A 251 -9.05 16.76 6.39
C ALA A 251 -9.32 15.57 5.45
N LEU A 252 -10.29 14.73 5.83
CA LEU A 252 -10.99 13.81 4.92
C LEU A 252 -12.14 14.56 4.26
N ASN A 253 -12.22 14.54 2.93
CA ASN A 253 -13.30 15.18 2.19
C ASN A 253 -14.18 14.11 1.54
N ASP A 254 -15.30 13.80 2.15
CA ASP A 254 -16.31 12.91 1.57
C ASP A 254 -15.90 11.43 1.50
N LEU A 255 -15.38 10.89 2.62
CA LEU A 255 -15.18 9.45 2.75
C LEU A 255 -16.53 8.71 2.74
N ASN A 256 -16.90 8.16 1.59
CA ASN A 256 -18.20 7.55 1.33
C ASN A 256 -18.49 6.27 2.14
N SER A 257 -17.44 5.57 2.58
CA SER A 257 -17.56 4.33 3.35
C SER A 257 -17.62 4.51 4.86
N GLY A 258 -17.19 5.68 5.36
CA GLY A 258 -17.08 6.00 6.77
C GLY A 258 -15.88 5.38 7.51
N ILE A 259 -15.88 5.60 8.83
CA ILE A 259 -14.86 5.12 9.78
C ILE A 259 -15.53 4.19 10.80
N THR A 260 -14.90 3.06 11.09
CA THR A 260 -15.25 2.17 12.21
C THR A 260 -14.10 2.14 13.20
N MET A 261 -14.39 2.21 14.50
CA MET A 261 -13.39 2.22 15.56
C MET A 261 -13.78 1.27 16.69
N THR A 262 -12.84 0.54 17.29
CA THR A 262 -13.06 -0.19 18.54
C THR A 262 -12.86 0.72 19.76
N ALA A 263 -13.36 0.31 20.93
CA ALA A 263 -12.98 0.99 22.18
C ALA A 263 -11.45 1.01 22.37
N GLY A 264 -10.91 2.15 22.83
CA GLY A 264 -9.47 2.38 23.00
C GLY A 264 -8.73 2.88 21.76
N ALA A 265 -9.33 2.83 20.58
CA ALA A 265 -8.73 3.36 19.35
C ALA A 265 -8.75 4.89 19.34
N THR A 266 -7.76 5.51 18.71
CA THR A 266 -7.59 6.96 18.65
C THR A 266 -7.97 7.52 17.28
N LEU A 267 -8.77 8.58 17.29
CA LEU A 267 -8.98 9.46 16.14
C LEU A 267 -8.49 10.86 16.52
N ASP A 268 -7.35 11.27 15.97
CA ASP A 268 -6.81 12.61 16.15
C ASP A 268 -7.30 13.52 15.02
N LEU A 269 -8.17 14.47 15.38
CA LEU A 269 -8.75 15.44 14.46
C LEU A 269 -7.81 16.63 14.19
N THR A 270 -6.70 16.74 14.92
CA THR A 270 -5.76 17.85 14.93
C THR A 270 -6.49 19.21 14.96
N ASP A 271 -6.40 19.99 13.89
CA ASP A 271 -7.13 21.24 13.66
C ASP A 271 -7.97 21.18 12.36
N GLN A 272 -8.26 19.98 11.87
CA GLN A 272 -8.94 19.77 10.59
C GLN A 272 -10.42 19.48 10.75
N SER A 273 -11.21 19.92 9.77
CA SER A 273 -12.65 19.60 9.69
C SER A 273 -12.86 18.56 8.59
N SER A 274 -13.25 17.35 8.99
CA SER A 274 -13.43 16.21 8.08
C SER A 274 -14.91 15.86 7.90
N THR A 275 -15.27 15.28 6.76
CA THR A 275 -16.62 14.77 6.51
C THR A 275 -16.58 13.28 6.16
N VAL A 276 -17.43 12.48 6.81
CA VAL A 276 -17.54 11.04 6.61
C VAL A 276 -19.00 10.63 6.43
N ALA A 277 -19.25 9.58 5.65
CA ALA A 277 -20.60 9.05 5.48
C ALA A 277 -21.15 8.36 6.73
N SER A 278 -20.29 7.73 7.52
CA SER A 278 -20.66 7.11 8.79
C SER A 278 -19.48 7.11 9.76
N LEU A 279 -19.79 7.14 11.05
CA LEU A 279 -18.84 6.90 12.13
C LEU A 279 -19.46 5.87 13.09
N ILE A 280 -18.75 4.77 13.29
CA ILE A 280 -19.16 3.68 14.19
C ILE A 280 -18.09 3.51 15.26
N ILE A 281 -18.47 3.56 16.53
CA ILE A 281 -17.55 3.43 17.67
C ILE A 281 -18.03 2.29 18.57
N ASP A 282 -17.21 1.26 18.70
CA ASP A 282 -17.51 0.05 19.50
C ASP A 282 -18.88 -0.55 19.16
N GLY A 283 -19.21 -0.60 17.86
CA GLY A 283 -20.50 -1.08 17.34
C GLY A 283 -21.67 -0.10 17.43
N ASN A 284 -21.49 1.09 18.00
CA ASN A 284 -22.52 2.13 18.10
C ASN A 284 -22.42 3.12 16.95
N ASN A 285 -23.53 3.36 16.25
CA ASN A 285 -23.59 4.39 15.21
C ASN A 285 -23.64 5.79 15.84
N VAL A 286 -22.75 6.67 15.41
CA VAL A 286 -22.83 8.10 15.73
C VAL A 286 -23.89 8.73 14.83
N ALA A 287 -24.81 9.48 15.44
CA ALA A 287 -25.85 10.19 14.70
C ALA A 287 -25.25 11.22 13.72
N ALA A 288 -26.01 11.59 12.70
CA ALA A 288 -25.58 12.64 11.79
C ALA A 288 -25.43 13.98 12.52
N GLY A 289 -24.35 14.69 12.24
CA GLY A 289 -24.01 15.95 12.89
C GLY A 289 -22.52 16.29 12.80
N THR A 290 -22.17 17.49 13.25
CA THR A 290 -20.76 17.91 13.39
C THR A 290 -20.35 17.83 14.85
N TYR A 291 -19.26 17.13 15.11
CA TYR A 291 -18.75 16.85 16.45
C TYR A 291 -17.29 17.30 16.56
N ASN A 292 -16.95 17.98 17.64
CA ASN A 292 -15.56 18.12 18.08
C ASN A 292 -15.17 16.96 19.01
N LYS A 293 -13.89 16.91 19.42
CA LYS A 293 -13.38 15.82 20.29
C LYS A 293 -14.13 15.67 21.61
N ASP A 294 -14.53 16.78 22.24
CA ASP A 294 -15.18 16.75 23.55
C ASP A 294 -16.62 16.21 23.42
N GLN A 295 -17.32 16.57 22.33
CA GLN A 295 -18.64 16.05 22.00
C GLN A 295 -18.60 14.55 21.68
N LEU A 296 -17.58 14.08 20.94
CA LEU A 296 -17.39 12.65 20.67
C LEU A 296 -17.08 11.87 21.95
N ALA A 297 -16.17 12.37 22.79
CA ALA A 297 -15.84 11.75 24.07
C ALA A 297 -17.06 11.66 25.00
N ALA A 298 -17.92 12.69 25.00
CA ALA A 298 -19.14 12.72 25.81
C ALA A 298 -20.20 11.68 25.39
N LEU A 299 -20.11 11.08 24.19
CA LEU A 299 -20.98 9.98 23.77
C LEU A 299 -20.75 8.72 24.62
N GLY A 300 -19.56 8.54 25.19
CA GLY A 300 -19.25 7.43 26.09
C GLY A 300 -19.07 6.07 25.42
N TYR A 301 -18.83 6.03 24.11
CA TYR A 301 -18.63 4.78 23.35
C TYR A 301 -17.21 4.20 23.41
N GLY A 302 -16.32 4.78 24.22
CA GLY A 302 -15.00 4.20 24.51
C GLY A 302 -13.88 4.53 23.51
N GLY A 303 -14.16 5.24 22.41
CA GLY A 303 -13.13 5.78 21.53
C GLY A 303 -12.33 6.92 22.20
N LEU A 304 -11.06 7.06 21.82
CA LEU A 304 -10.19 8.17 22.22
C LEU A 304 -10.17 9.22 21.11
N PHE A 305 -10.27 10.48 21.48
CA PHE A 305 -10.31 11.61 20.55
C PHE A 305 -9.31 12.67 20.96
N ASP A 306 -8.46 13.07 20.02
CA ASP A 306 -7.50 14.16 20.21
C ASP A 306 -7.72 15.26 19.16
N GLY A 307 -6.99 16.37 19.32
CA GLY A 307 -7.05 17.56 18.50
C GLY A 307 -7.33 18.82 19.30
N SER A 308 -7.14 19.98 18.69
CA SER A 308 -7.40 21.28 19.30
C SER A 308 -8.75 21.81 18.83
N THR A 309 -8.85 22.17 17.55
CA THR A 309 -10.06 22.78 16.96
C THR A 309 -10.74 21.90 15.89
N GLY A 310 -10.17 20.74 15.59
CA GLY A 310 -10.69 19.83 14.58
C GLY A 310 -12.11 19.35 14.85
N THR A 311 -12.84 19.04 13.78
CA THR A 311 -14.20 18.51 13.84
C THR A 311 -14.39 17.36 12.85
N ILE A 312 -15.36 16.50 13.13
CA ILE A 312 -15.86 15.51 12.18
C ILE A 312 -17.35 15.72 11.93
N THR A 313 -17.73 15.80 10.66
CA THR A 313 -19.12 15.82 10.23
C THR A 313 -19.52 14.43 9.75
N VAL A 314 -20.42 13.80 10.49
CA VAL A 314 -21.08 12.56 10.08
C VAL A 314 -22.27 12.94 9.21
N SER A 315 -22.16 12.68 7.92
CA SER A 315 -23.23 12.96 6.97
C SER A 315 -24.41 12.04 7.23
N ALA A 316 -25.63 12.58 7.15
CA ALA A 316 -26.81 11.73 7.06
C ALA A 316 -26.75 11.06 5.69
N VAL A 317 -26.42 9.77 5.64
CA VAL A 317 -26.70 8.98 4.43
C VAL A 317 -28.21 9.10 4.22
N PRO A 318 -28.68 9.70 3.10
CA PRO A 318 -30.10 9.79 2.87
C PRO A 318 -30.63 8.36 2.87
N GLU A 319 -31.39 7.99 3.91
CA GLU A 319 -32.15 6.75 3.85
C GLU A 319 -32.91 6.79 2.52
N PRO A 320 -32.86 5.73 1.68
CA PRO A 320 -33.60 5.72 0.44
C PRO A 320 -35.03 6.04 0.80
N SER A 321 -35.45 7.28 0.47
CA SER A 321 -36.51 7.91 1.22
C SER A 321 -37.71 6.97 1.21
N SER A 322 -38.37 6.76 2.34
CA SER A 322 -39.53 5.85 2.39
C SER A 322 -40.57 6.28 1.34
N THR A 323 -40.56 7.55 0.92
CA THR A 323 -41.22 8.11 -0.26
C THR A 323 -40.85 7.47 -1.59
N ALA A 324 -39.59 7.16 -1.87
CA ALA A 324 -39.17 6.41 -3.05
C ALA A 324 -39.72 4.98 -3.01
N LEU A 325 -39.72 4.32 -1.84
CA LEU A 325 -40.32 3.00 -1.67
C LEU A 325 -41.85 3.02 -1.87
N ILE A 326 -42.54 4.02 -1.30
CA ILE A 326 -43.97 4.24 -1.50
C ILE A 326 -44.27 4.56 -2.97
N GLY A 327 -43.43 5.36 -3.63
CA GLY A 327 -43.53 5.68 -5.05
C GLY A 327 -43.42 4.43 -5.92
N LEU A 328 -42.44 3.56 -5.65
CA LEU A 328 -42.27 2.28 -6.34
C LEU A 328 -43.42 1.30 -6.07
N ALA A 329 -43.90 1.23 -4.82
CA ALA A 329 -45.07 0.42 -4.48
C ALA A 329 -46.33 0.91 -5.19
N GLY A 330 -46.52 2.24 -5.29
CA GLY A 330 -47.60 2.86 -6.06
C GLY A 330 -47.49 2.56 -7.56
N LEU A 331 -46.29 2.65 -8.13
CA LEU A 331 -46.01 2.28 -9.52
C LEU A 331 -46.29 0.80 -9.80
N ALA A 332 -45.88 -0.10 -8.90
CA ALA A 332 -46.18 -1.52 -9.00
C ALA A 332 -47.70 -1.80 -8.96
N LEU A 333 -48.45 -1.07 -8.13
CA LEU A 333 -49.91 -1.17 -8.07
C LEU A 333 -50.57 -0.70 -9.38
N ILE A 334 -50.11 0.42 -9.94
CA ILE A 334 -50.61 0.96 -11.22
C ILE A 334 -50.34 -0.02 -12.36
N LEU A 335 -49.13 -0.60 -12.40
CA LEU A 335 -48.76 -1.58 -13.42
C LEU A 335 -49.57 -2.89 -13.27
N ARG A 336 -49.85 -3.33 -12.05
CA ARG A 336 -50.72 -4.50 -11.80
C ARG A 336 -52.13 -4.26 -12.31
N ARG A 337 -52.69 -3.07 -12.12
CA ARG A 337 -54.05 -2.73 -12.56
C ARG A 337 -54.21 -2.64 -14.08
N ARG A 338 -53.12 -2.48 -14.83
CA ARG A 338 -53.14 -2.43 -16.30
C ARG A 338 -53.04 -3.80 -16.99
N ARG A 339 -52.80 -4.88 -16.26
CA ARG A 339 -52.70 -6.26 -16.80
C ARG A 339 -53.93 -7.13 -16.58
N PHE A 340 -54.93 -6.63 -15.84
CA PHE A 340 -56.24 -7.26 -15.66
C PHE A 340 -57.31 -6.35 -16.27
#